data_AF-A0A7W2G5D6-F1
#
_entry.id   AF-A0A7W2G5D6-F1
#
_cell.length_a   1.000
_cell.length_b   1.000
_cell.length_c   1.000
_cell.angle_alpha   90.00
_cell.angle_beta   90.00
_cell.angle_gamma   90.00
#
_symmetry.space_group_name_H-M   'P 1'
#
loop_
_entity.id
_entity.type
_entity.pdbx_description
1 polymer ?
#
loop_
_entity_poly.entity_id
_entity_poly.type
_entity_poly.pdbx_seq_one_letter_code
_entity_poly.pdbx_strand_id
1 'polypeptide(L)'
;MRWSKKKYFIYGIFFTYIFVLILFGVMYWNIANHSNGEFFIFQNDINLDTKVNVFKKKMKINNYNSELDASIRKLILTDEYKRPVVKLNVLNNSIYKNCSFVFDRTLGENWADYYYFLMLKRKATHISVTNMGESKINGGFNSYKLKVNFYLLNDKSKDRYLIYDKTYLNEFRKIDTIYIWVDNYDIIKKEYFGDKSCIYPLNFYFQQLMKNSICFPDKSPFVLKEVSYGNFTYPIWNFIYFSAVTITTLGYGDILPNSTVVRIMVIIETIIGVVVSGVFVSLIFFDKD
;
A
#
# COMPACT_ATOMS: atom_id res chain seq x y z
N MET A 1 35.77 -31.18 -32.38
CA MET A 1 35.89 -29.70 -32.57
C MET A 1 34.62 -29.02 -33.10
N ARG A 2 33.80 -29.68 -33.94
CA ARG A 2 32.54 -29.09 -34.50
C ARG A 2 31.44 -28.88 -33.45
N TRP A 3 31.31 -29.83 -32.52
CA TRP A 3 30.34 -29.79 -31.41
C TRP A 3 30.55 -28.66 -30.40
N SER A 4 31.81 -28.30 -30.09
CA SER A 4 32.09 -27.18 -29.16
C SER A 4 31.71 -25.83 -29.77
N LYS A 5 32.04 -25.60 -31.05
CA LYS A 5 31.66 -24.38 -31.79
C LYS A 5 30.15 -24.18 -31.87
N LYS A 6 29.38 -25.27 -32.11
CA LYS A 6 27.92 -25.21 -32.15
C LYS A 6 27.31 -24.80 -30.80
N LYS A 7 27.82 -25.33 -29.68
CA LYS A 7 27.38 -24.93 -28.34
C LYS A 7 27.57 -23.43 -28.09
N TYR A 8 28.71 -22.86 -28.47
CA TYR A 8 28.94 -21.41 -28.35
C TYR A 8 27.94 -20.58 -29.14
N PHE A 9 27.53 -21.05 -30.33
CA PHE A 9 26.54 -20.35 -31.15
C PHE A 9 25.14 -20.39 -30.52
N ILE A 10 24.74 -21.55 -29.98
CA ILE A 10 23.47 -21.70 -29.24
C ILE A 10 23.46 -20.80 -28.00
N TYR A 11 24.53 -20.77 -27.21
CA TYR A 11 24.64 -19.86 -26.07
C TYR A 11 24.59 -18.40 -26.51
N GLY A 12 25.27 -18.04 -27.60
CA GLY A 12 25.23 -16.69 -28.15
C GLY A 12 23.81 -16.23 -28.46
N ILE A 13 23.00 -17.06 -29.12
CA ILE A 13 21.60 -16.74 -29.44
C ILE A 13 20.74 -16.66 -28.19
N PHE A 14 20.93 -17.58 -27.25
CA PHE A 14 20.24 -17.52 -25.96
C PHE A 14 20.55 -16.21 -25.21
N PHE A 15 21.81 -15.79 -25.17
CA PHE A 15 22.20 -14.52 -24.58
C PHE A 15 21.63 -13.33 -25.34
N THR A 16 21.60 -13.36 -26.68
CA THR A 16 20.94 -12.34 -27.50
C THR A 16 19.45 -12.24 -27.16
N TYR A 17 18.76 -13.36 -27.00
CA TYR A 17 17.35 -13.39 -26.62
C TYR A 17 17.10 -12.73 -25.26
N ILE A 18 17.86 -13.14 -24.23
CA ILE A 18 17.76 -12.55 -22.88
C ILE A 18 18.14 -11.08 -22.90
N PHE A 19 19.14 -10.69 -23.68
CA PHE A 19 19.55 -9.29 -23.84
C PHE A 19 18.44 -8.44 -24.43
N VAL A 20 17.79 -8.89 -25.52
CA VAL A 20 16.66 -8.18 -26.14
C VAL A 20 15.52 -8.02 -25.15
N LEU A 21 15.15 -9.09 -24.44
CA LEU A 21 14.10 -9.07 -23.42
C LEU A 21 14.39 -8.03 -22.32
N ILE A 22 15.60 -8.05 -21.74
CA ILE A 22 15.96 -7.09 -20.69
C ILE A 22 16.00 -5.67 -21.24
N LEU A 23 16.56 -5.47 -22.44
CA LEU A 23 16.68 -4.16 -23.08
C LEU A 23 15.31 -3.52 -23.30
N PHE A 24 14.38 -4.24 -23.94
CA PHE A 24 13.02 -3.73 -24.18
C PHE A 24 12.27 -3.51 -22.87
N GLY A 25 12.37 -4.42 -21.90
CA GLY A 25 11.77 -4.22 -20.58
C GLY A 25 12.27 -2.97 -19.86
N VAL A 26 13.56 -2.66 -19.94
CA VAL A 26 14.14 -1.41 -19.40
C VAL A 26 13.63 -0.19 -20.17
N MET A 27 13.55 -0.26 -21.50
CA MET A 27 13.02 0.85 -22.30
C MET A 27 11.55 1.14 -21.98
N TYR A 28 10.71 0.11 -21.88
CA TYR A 28 9.30 0.27 -21.50
C TYR A 28 9.14 0.85 -20.10
N TRP A 29 9.93 0.35 -19.14
CA TRP A 29 9.95 0.91 -17.78
C TRP A 29 10.33 2.39 -17.77
N ASN A 30 11.33 2.78 -18.57
CA ASN A 30 11.74 4.17 -18.67
C ASN A 30 10.62 5.06 -19.25
N ILE A 31 9.99 4.61 -20.34
CA ILE A 31 8.88 5.32 -20.97
C ILE A 31 7.69 5.46 -20.02
N ALA A 32 7.29 4.38 -19.35
CA ALA A 32 6.16 4.39 -18.44
C ALA A 32 6.36 5.37 -17.28
N ASN A 33 7.58 5.46 -16.72
CA ASN A 33 7.85 6.41 -15.64
C ASN A 33 7.95 7.85 -16.12
N HIS A 34 8.47 8.10 -17.32
CA HIS A 34 8.49 9.46 -17.89
C HIS A 34 7.10 9.96 -18.28
N SER A 35 6.21 9.05 -18.72
CA SER A 35 4.85 9.37 -19.12
C SER A 35 3.82 9.22 -17.99
N ASN A 36 4.24 8.99 -16.74
CA ASN A 36 3.34 8.64 -15.62
C ASN A 36 2.32 7.52 -15.96
N GLY A 37 2.72 6.57 -16.80
CA GLY A 37 1.89 5.44 -17.23
C GLY A 37 0.94 5.72 -18.37
N GLU A 38 0.77 6.97 -18.85
CA GLU A 38 -0.21 7.32 -19.89
C GLU A 38 -0.03 6.56 -21.22
N PHE A 39 1.20 6.13 -21.51
CA PHE A 39 1.54 5.39 -22.73
C PHE A 39 1.19 3.90 -22.64
N PHE A 40 0.65 3.45 -21.51
CA PHE A 40 0.24 2.08 -21.25
C PHE A 40 -1.17 2.03 -20.66
N ILE A 41 -1.91 0.99 -20.97
CA ILE A 41 -3.15 0.64 -20.26
C ILE A 41 -2.80 -0.55 -19.37
N PHE A 42 -3.08 -0.42 -18.07
CA PHE A 42 -2.88 -1.48 -17.09
C PHE A 42 -4.23 -2.08 -16.72
N GLN A 43 -4.32 -3.40 -16.63
CA GLN A 43 -5.45 -4.05 -16.00
C GLN A 43 -5.61 -3.53 -14.56
N ASN A 44 -6.87 -3.38 -14.12
CA ASN A 44 -7.20 -2.76 -12.84
C ASN A 44 -6.47 -3.40 -11.65
N ASP A 45 -6.32 -4.72 -11.64
CA ASP A 45 -5.65 -5.43 -10.54
C ASP A 45 -4.16 -5.09 -10.46
N ILE A 46 -3.43 -5.09 -11.58
CA ILE A 46 -2.00 -4.72 -11.62
C ILE A 46 -1.79 -3.27 -11.18
N ASN A 47 -2.66 -2.37 -11.64
CA ASN A 47 -2.62 -0.97 -11.25
C ASN A 47 -2.87 -0.81 -9.73
N LEU A 48 -3.86 -1.53 -9.21
CA LEU A 48 -4.23 -1.50 -7.79
C LEU A 48 -3.11 -2.08 -6.90
N ASP A 49 -2.54 -3.22 -7.28
CA ASP A 49 -1.38 -3.85 -6.60
C ASP A 49 -0.19 -2.90 -6.53
N THR A 50 0.10 -2.26 -7.66
CA THR A 50 1.19 -1.29 -7.76
C THR A 50 0.94 -0.12 -6.81
N LYS A 51 -0.27 0.45 -6.81
CA LYS A 51 -0.67 1.53 -5.90
C LYS A 51 -0.53 1.11 -4.43
N VAL A 52 -1.02 -0.05 -4.05
CA VAL A 52 -0.92 -0.58 -2.67
C VAL A 52 0.54 -0.72 -2.24
N ASN A 53 1.40 -1.26 -3.11
CA ASN A 53 2.82 -1.44 -2.82
C ASN A 53 3.58 -0.11 -2.68
N VAL A 54 3.30 0.85 -3.56
CA VAL A 54 3.87 2.20 -3.45
C VAL A 54 3.40 2.91 -2.17
N PHE A 55 2.10 2.81 -1.84
CA PHE A 55 1.55 3.38 -0.62
C PHE A 55 2.29 2.83 0.62
N LYS A 56 2.44 1.51 0.73
CA LYS A 56 3.21 0.86 1.82
C LYS A 56 4.64 1.37 1.88
N LYS A 57 5.33 1.47 0.73
CA LYS A 57 6.71 1.98 0.65
C LYS A 57 6.81 3.42 1.16
N LYS A 58 5.92 4.33 0.72
CA LYS A 58 5.89 5.75 1.17
C LYS A 58 5.53 5.90 2.66
N MET A 59 4.74 4.97 3.19
CA MET A 59 4.38 4.87 4.61
C MET A 59 5.41 4.10 5.46
N LYS A 60 6.49 3.57 4.87
CA LYS A 60 7.51 2.75 5.54
C LYS A 60 6.92 1.52 6.26
N ILE A 61 5.90 0.91 5.64
CA ILE A 61 5.28 -0.33 6.12
C ILE A 61 6.04 -1.51 5.54
N ASN A 62 6.77 -2.24 6.38
CA ASN A 62 7.55 -3.41 5.97
C ASN A 62 6.68 -4.69 6.03
N ASN A 63 6.95 -5.62 5.11
CA ASN A 63 6.38 -6.98 5.00
C ASN A 63 4.97 -7.08 4.40
N TYR A 64 4.68 -8.26 3.83
CA TYR A 64 3.36 -8.68 3.39
C TYR A 64 2.39 -8.83 4.59
N ASN A 65 1.16 -8.34 4.45
CA ASN A 65 0.01 -8.64 5.31
C ASN A 65 -1.24 -8.50 4.43
N SER A 66 -1.92 -9.62 4.16
CA SER A 66 -3.08 -9.67 3.26
C SER A 66 -4.23 -8.79 3.73
N GLU A 67 -4.47 -8.69 5.04
CA GLU A 67 -5.58 -7.89 5.59
C GLU A 67 -5.31 -6.39 5.48
N LEU A 68 -4.08 -5.97 5.80
CA LEU A 68 -3.67 -4.58 5.64
C LEU A 68 -3.71 -4.17 4.16
N ASP A 69 -3.23 -5.04 3.26
CA ASP A 69 -3.27 -4.82 1.82
C ASP A 69 -4.71 -4.70 1.32
N ALA A 70 -5.62 -5.57 1.78
CA ALA A 70 -7.04 -5.50 1.47
C ALA A 70 -7.68 -4.18 1.95
N SER A 71 -7.34 -3.70 3.14
CA SER A 71 -7.85 -2.41 3.64
C SER A 71 -7.38 -1.23 2.78
N ILE A 72 -6.13 -1.23 2.31
CA ILE A 72 -5.60 -0.18 1.42
C ILE A 72 -6.30 -0.23 0.06
N ARG A 73 -6.53 -1.44 -0.49
CA ARG A 73 -7.31 -1.63 -1.73
C ARG A 73 -8.70 -1.02 -1.60
N LYS A 74 -9.39 -1.32 -0.50
CA LYS A 74 -10.73 -0.81 -0.22
C LYS A 74 -10.75 0.72 -0.19
N LEU A 75 -9.75 1.37 0.41
CA LEU A 75 -9.61 2.83 0.41
C LEU A 75 -9.48 3.41 -1.02
N ILE A 76 -8.70 2.77 -1.89
CA ILE A 76 -8.53 3.22 -3.28
C ILE A 76 -9.83 3.04 -4.06
N LEU A 77 -10.47 1.87 -3.95
CA LEU A 77 -11.70 1.54 -4.68
C LEU A 77 -12.92 2.37 -4.26
N THR A 78 -12.94 2.83 -3.00
CA THR A 78 -14.03 3.67 -2.46
C THR A 78 -13.77 5.17 -2.60
N ASP A 79 -12.78 5.57 -3.40
CA ASP A 79 -12.46 6.96 -3.69
C ASP A 79 -12.15 7.83 -2.46
N GLU A 80 -11.71 7.22 -1.36
CA GLU A 80 -11.39 7.90 -0.10
C GLU A 80 -10.26 8.94 -0.25
N TYR A 81 -9.45 8.82 -1.29
CA TYR A 81 -8.40 9.77 -1.65
C TYR A 81 -8.92 11.12 -2.18
N LYS A 82 -10.19 11.21 -2.58
CA LYS A 82 -10.84 12.45 -3.03
C LYS A 82 -11.34 13.31 -1.87
N ARG A 83 -11.30 12.80 -0.63
CA ARG A 83 -11.81 13.54 0.54
C ARG A 83 -11.11 14.90 0.73
N PRO A 84 -11.84 15.93 1.17
CA PRO A 84 -11.27 17.25 1.45
C PRO A 84 -10.52 17.23 2.79
N VAL A 85 -9.22 16.93 2.73
CA VAL A 85 -8.35 16.85 3.92
C VAL A 85 -7.61 18.17 4.17
N VAL A 86 -7.72 18.69 5.39
CA VAL A 86 -7.19 19.99 5.82
C VAL A 86 -6.08 19.79 6.86
N LYS A 87 -4.96 20.52 6.73
CA LYS A 87 -3.97 20.66 7.80
C LYS A 87 -4.23 21.95 8.57
N LEU A 88 -4.40 21.84 9.88
CA LEU A 88 -4.58 23.00 10.75
C LEU A 88 -3.21 23.51 11.21
N ASN A 89 -2.78 24.65 10.67
CA ASN A 89 -1.53 25.30 11.07
C ASN A 89 -1.57 25.82 12.53
N VAL A 90 -2.76 25.98 13.10
CA VAL A 90 -3.00 26.63 14.41
C VAL A 90 -2.58 25.76 15.59
N LEU A 91 -2.28 24.48 15.39
CA LEU A 91 -2.04 23.57 16.51
C LEU A 91 -0.73 23.80 17.28
N ASN A 92 0.19 24.67 16.82
CA ASN A 92 1.43 25.20 17.44
C ASN A 92 2.27 24.24 18.32
N ASN A 93 2.00 22.94 18.22
CA ASN A 93 2.50 21.91 19.09
C ASN A 93 3.00 20.80 18.19
N SER A 94 4.30 20.51 18.29
CA SER A 94 5.00 19.50 17.49
C SER A 94 4.32 18.13 17.55
N ILE A 95 3.61 17.85 18.65
CA ILE A 95 2.86 16.61 18.89
C ILE A 95 1.74 16.39 17.85
N TYR A 96 1.10 17.46 17.35
CA TYR A 96 -0.04 17.36 16.42
C TYR A 96 0.32 17.72 14.98
N LYS A 97 1.61 17.95 14.70
CA LYS A 97 2.10 18.43 13.40
C LYS A 97 1.68 17.55 12.22
N ASN A 98 1.48 16.26 12.46
CA ASN A 98 1.11 15.29 11.43
C ASN A 98 -0.41 15.04 11.33
N CYS A 99 -1.21 15.59 12.25
CA CYS A 99 -2.65 15.43 12.22
C CYS A 99 -3.25 16.24 11.06
N SER A 100 -4.18 15.62 10.36
CA SER A 100 -5.00 16.28 9.35
C SER A 100 -6.46 15.95 9.55
N PHE A 101 -7.35 16.82 9.09
CA PHE A 101 -8.76 16.82 9.48
C PHE A 101 -9.67 16.72 8.27
N VAL A 102 -10.84 16.13 8.50
CA VAL A 102 -11.97 16.12 7.59
C VAL A 102 -13.16 16.75 8.26
N PHE A 103 -13.93 17.50 7.47
CA PHE A 103 -15.08 18.26 7.96
C PHE A 103 -16.37 17.95 7.20
N ASP A 104 -16.31 17.05 6.22
CA ASP A 104 -17.46 16.52 5.47
C ASP A 104 -18.16 15.41 6.25
N ARG A 105 -17.40 14.44 6.78
CA ARG A 105 -17.88 13.32 7.60
C ARG A 105 -16.74 12.73 8.44
N THR A 106 -17.08 11.90 9.41
CA THR A 106 -16.10 11.10 10.17
C THR A 106 -15.33 10.13 9.23
N LEU A 107 -14.22 9.57 9.70
CA LEU A 107 -13.36 8.72 8.87
C LEU A 107 -14.11 7.50 8.31
N GLY A 108 -15.03 6.92 9.08
CA GLY A 108 -15.82 5.77 8.66
C GLY A 108 -15.03 4.45 8.71
N GLU A 109 -15.69 3.37 8.28
CA GLU A 109 -15.19 1.99 8.46
C GLU A 109 -13.90 1.71 7.70
N ASN A 110 -13.76 2.18 6.46
CA ASN A 110 -12.59 1.85 5.63
C ASN A 110 -11.29 2.35 6.26
N TRP A 111 -11.29 3.57 6.80
CA TRP A 111 -10.13 4.13 7.51
C TRP A 111 -9.95 3.51 8.89
N ALA A 112 -11.04 3.17 9.59
CA ALA A 112 -10.96 2.45 10.86
C ALA A 112 -10.26 1.11 10.70
N ASP A 113 -10.62 0.33 9.68
CA ASP A 113 -10.00 -0.95 9.35
C ASP A 113 -8.51 -0.77 9.01
N TYR A 114 -8.18 0.21 8.17
CA TYR A 114 -6.79 0.51 7.83
C TYR A 114 -5.94 0.79 9.08
N TYR A 115 -6.40 1.67 9.97
CA TYR A 115 -5.64 2.00 11.18
C TYR A 115 -5.57 0.83 12.16
N TYR A 116 -6.63 0.02 12.26
CA TYR A 116 -6.63 -1.19 13.06
C TYR A 116 -5.57 -2.19 12.58
N PHE A 117 -5.57 -2.54 11.29
CA PHE A 117 -4.59 -3.46 10.72
C PHE A 117 -3.16 -2.88 10.74
N LEU A 118 -3.01 -1.56 10.63
CA LEU A 118 -1.72 -0.88 10.78
C LEU A 118 -1.16 -1.07 12.20
N MET A 119 -2.00 -0.92 13.23
CA MET A 119 -1.59 -1.09 14.62
C MET A 119 -1.35 -2.56 14.98
N LEU A 120 -2.16 -3.49 14.45
CA LEU A 120 -1.87 -4.93 14.53
C LEU A 120 -0.50 -5.27 13.93
N LYS A 121 -0.17 -4.69 12.76
CA LYS A 121 1.15 -4.90 12.13
C LYS A 121 2.30 -4.38 12.99
N ARG A 122 2.07 -3.30 13.75
CA ARG A 122 3.01 -2.77 14.77
C ARG A 122 3.04 -3.61 16.05
N LYS A 123 2.34 -4.75 16.09
CA LYS A 123 2.21 -5.67 17.22
C LYS A 123 1.45 -5.09 18.41
N ALA A 124 0.61 -4.07 18.20
CA ALA A 124 -0.28 -3.59 19.25
C ALA A 124 -1.29 -4.68 19.60
N THR A 125 -1.42 -4.97 20.89
CA THR A 125 -2.43 -5.90 21.41
C THR A 125 -3.47 -5.16 22.24
N HIS A 126 -3.10 -4.06 22.90
CA HIS A 126 -3.99 -3.30 23.78
C HIS A 126 -3.83 -1.79 23.61
N ILE A 127 -4.84 -1.06 24.08
CA ILE A 127 -4.87 0.40 24.09
C ILE A 127 -5.35 0.96 25.44
N SER A 128 -4.90 2.17 25.76
CA SER A 128 -5.52 2.99 26.80
C SER A 128 -5.90 4.34 26.23
N VAL A 129 -7.08 4.83 26.61
CA VAL A 129 -7.63 6.10 26.13
C VAL A 129 -7.68 7.09 27.28
N THR A 130 -7.23 8.30 27.02
CA THR A 130 -7.34 9.43 27.95
C THR A 130 -8.10 10.55 27.27
N ASN A 131 -9.25 10.92 27.82
CA ASN A 131 -10.02 12.08 27.37
C ASN A 131 -9.30 13.36 27.81
N MET A 132 -8.94 14.21 26.84
CA MET A 132 -8.28 15.49 27.07
C MET A 132 -9.27 16.67 27.07
N GLY A 133 -10.58 16.39 26.95
CA GLY A 133 -11.65 17.38 26.95
C GLY A 133 -12.27 17.62 25.57
N GLU A 134 -13.38 18.37 25.57
CA GLU A 134 -14.02 18.86 24.36
C GLU A 134 -13.10 19.81 23.61
N SER A 135 -13.08 19.68 22.29
CA SER A 135 -12.30 20.51 21.40
C SER A 135 -13.08 20.66 20.10
N LYS A 136 -14.10 21.53 20.09
CA LYS A 136 -14.89 21.83 18.89
C LYS A 136 -14.03 22.52 17.84
N ILE A 137 -13.44 21.71 16.96
CA ILE A 137 -12.64 22.20 15.82
C ILE A 137 -13.53 22.74 14.70
N ASN A 138 -14.74 22.19 14.55
CA ASN A 138 -15.73 22.60 13.56
C ASN A 138 -17.13 22.57 14.20
N GLY A 139 -17.99 23.52 13.83
CA GLY A 139 -19.37 23.60 14.32
C GLY A 139 -20.23 22.38 13.96
N GLY A 140 -19.85 21.62 12.93
CA GLY A 140 -20.54 20.40 12.52
C GLY A 140 -20.26 19.15 13.36
N PHE A 141 -19.28 19.16 14.27
CA PHE A 141 -18.90 17.98 15.06
C PHE A 141 -18.74 18.30 16.55
N ASN A 142 -19.29 17.44 17.41
CA ASN A 142 -19.04 17.48 18.84
C ASN A 142 -17.79 16.65 19.17
N SER A 143 -16.64 17.21 18.82
CA SER A 143 -15.36 16.47 18.87
C SER A 143 -14.67 16.57 20.22
N TYR A 144 -14.23 15.41 20.71
CA TYR A 144 -13.40 15.27 21.91
C TYR A 144 -11.99 14.90 21.53
N LYS A 145 -11.03 15.54 22.17
CA LYS A 145 -9.62 15.25 21.96
C LYS A 145 -9.21 14.07 22.82
N LEU A 146 -8.74 13.00 22.19
CA LEU A 146 -8.31 11.78 22.88
C LEU A 146 -6.82 11.54 22.66
N LYS A 147 -6.16 11.11 23.74
CA LYS A 147 -4.83 10.50 23.68
C LYS A 147 -4.99 9.00 23.76
N VAL A 148 -4.53 8.30 22.73
CA VAL A 148 -4.59 6.83 22.64
C VAL A 148 -3.17 6.29 22.71
N ASN A 149 -2.85 5.54 23.77
CA ASN A 149 -1.58 4.83 23.89
C ASN A 149 -1.76 3.38 23.44
N PHE A 150 -0.79 2.86 22.68
CA PHE A 150 -0.78 1.45 22.24
C PHE A 150 0.25 0.65 23.01
N TYR A 151 -0.07 -0.61 23.28
CA TYR A 151 0.74 -1.50 24.09
C TYR A 151 0.88 -2.89 23.46
N LEU A 152 2.02 -3.51 23.72
CA LEU A 152 2.29 -4.93 23.50
C LEU A 152 2.26 -5.62 24.87
N LEU A 153 1.40 -6.62 25.01
CA LEU A 153 1.42 -7.52 26.15
C LEU A 153 2.67 -8.42 26.07
N ASN A 154 3.53 -8.37 27.09
CA ASN A 154 4.81 -9.09 27.09
C ASN A 154 4.62 -10.60 27.25
N ASP A 155 3.65 -11.01 28.05
CA ASP A 155 3.36 -12.41 28.35
C ASP A 155 2.42 -13.02 27.31
N LYS A 156 2.88 -14.06 26.62
CA LYS A 156 2.08 -14.78 25.61
C LYS A 156 1.07 -15.75 26.24
N SER A 157 1.24 -16.12 27.50
CA SER A 157 0.33 -17.03 28.21
C SER A 157 -0.95 -16.34 28.66
N LYS A 158 -0.93 -15.00 28.76
CA LYS A 158 -2.06 -14.18 29.15
C LYS A 158 -3.00 -13.91 27.96
N ASP A 159 -4.30 -13.93 28.26
CA ASP A 159 -5.35 -13.75 27.26
C ASP A 159 -5.37 -12.31 26.73
N ARG A 160 -5.24 -12.18 25.40
CA ARG A 160 -5.20 -10.88 24.71
C ARG A 160 -6.57 -10.23 24.55
N TYR A 161 -7.63 -10.92 24.93
CA TYR A 161 -9.01 -10.44 24.87
C TYR A 161 -9.50 -9.91 26.21
N LEU A 162 -8.68 -9.95 27.26
CA LEU A 162 -9.05 -9.45 28.59
C LEU A 162 -8.81 -7.94 28.73
N ILE A 163 -9.67 -7.31 29.51
CA ILE A 163 -9.51 -5.93 29.95
C ILE A 163 -8.69 -5.96 31.24
N TYR A 164 -7.65 -5.13 31.30
CA TYR A 164 -6.77 -5.00 32.46
C TYR A 164 -6.95 -3.65 33.14
N ASP A 165 -6.83 -3.60 34.46
CA ASP A 165 -6.70 -2.33 35.17
C ASP A 165 -5.33 -1.69 34.86
N LYS A 166 -5.23 -0.36 34.94
CA LYS A 166 -3.95 0.35 34.77
C LYS A 166 -2.90 -0.05 35.81
N THR A 167 -3.26 -0.68 36.94
CA THR A 167 -2.27 -1.24 37.88
C THR A 167 -1.35 -2.29 37.23
N TYR A 168 -1.78 -2.96 36.15
CA TYR A 168 -1.00 -3.96 35.43
C TYR A 168 -0.13 -3.38 34.30
N LEU A 169 -0.01 -2.05 34.19
CA LEU A 169 0.69 -1.38 33.08
C LEU A 169 2.16 -1.83 32.92
N ASN A 170 2.80 -2.25 34.01
CA ASN A 170 4.14 -2.84 34.07
C ASN A 170 4.29 -4.14 33.27
N GLU A 171 3.20 -4.86 32.99
CA GLU A 171 3.20 -6.06 32.13
C GLU A 171 3.15 -5.72 30.62
N PHE A 172 2.95 -4.45 30.30
CA PHE A 172 2.76 -3.96 28.95
C PHE A 172 3.95 -3.10 28.51
N ARG A 173 4.46 -3.37 27.32
CA ARG A 173 5.42 -2.48 26.66
C ARG A 173 4.67 -1.48 25.80
N LYS A 174 4.82 -0.19 26.10
CA LYS A 174 4.27 0.88 25.26
C LYS A 174 4.93 0.88 23.87
N ILE A 175 4.10 0.90 22.82
CA ILE A 175 4.54 0.86 21.41
C ILE A 175 4.48 2.24 20.79
N ASP A 176 3.36 2.93 20.95
CA ASP A 176 3.07 4.17 20.23
C ASP A 176 2.05 5.03 20.98
N THR A 177 1.87 6.27 20.55
CA THR A 177 0.82 7.17 21.02
C THR A 177 0.32 8.02 19.87
N ILE A 178 -0.99 8.02 19.66
CA ILE A 178 -1.64 8.92 18.73
C ILE A 178 -2.59 9.86 19.47
N TYR A 179 -2.90 10.97 18.81
CA TYR A 179 -3.91 11.91 19.24
C TYR A 179 -4.96 12.00 18.16
N ILE A 180 -6.21 11.82 18.57
CA ILE A 180 -7.34 11.81 17.66
C ILE A 180 -8.47 12.70 18.19
N TRP A 181 -9.28 13.21 17.28
CA TRP A 181 -10.51 13.92 17.59
C TRP A 181 -11.66 13.01 17.20
N VAL A 182 -12.47 12.63 18.18
CA VAL A 182 -13.58 11.68 18.00
C VAL A 182 -14.88 12.42 18.23
N ASP A 183 -15.75 12.36 17.23
CA ASP A 183 -17.09 12.91 17.31
C ASP A 183 -17.96 12.08 18.26
N ASN A 184 -18.77 12.77 19.07
CA ASN A 184 -19.71 12.17 20.02
C ASN A 184 -19.08 11.11 20.95
N TYR A 185 -17.83 11.34 21.38
CA TYR A 185 -17.12 10.42 22.26
C TYR A 185 -17.81 10.21 23.62
N ASP A 186 -18.59 11.17 24.10
CA ASP A 186 -19.37 11.01 25.33
C ASP A 186 -20.40 9.88 25.25
N ILE A 187 -21.01 9.68 24.08
CA ILE A 187 -21.92 8.55 23.81
C ILE A 187 -21.12 7.24 23.81
N ILE A 188 -20.01 7.21 23.06
CA ILE A 188 -19.11 6.04 22.97
C ILE A 188 -18.57 5.68 24.37
N LYS A 189 -18.22 6.67 25.19
CA LYS A 189 -17.72 6.46 26.54
C LYS A 189 -18.78 5.75 27.40
N LYS A 190 -20.02 6.21 27.37
CA LYS A 190 -21.12 5.61 28.14
C LYS A 190 -21.44 4.18 27.72
N GLU A 191 -21.36 3.88 26.43
CA GLU A 191 -21.68 2.54 25.90
C GLU A 191 -20.59 1.50 26.20
N TYR A 192 -19.30 1.90 26.16
CA TYR A 192 -18.19 0.95 26.12
C TYR A 192 -17.21 1.03 27.30
N PHE A 193 -17.24 2.09 28.10
CA PHE A 193 -16.25 2.32 29.15
C PHE A 193 -16.91 2.43 30.53
N GLY A 194 -16.44 1.60 31.48
CA GLY A 194 -16.70 1.82 32.91
C GLY A 194 -15.89 3.01 33.46
N ASP A 195 -16.22 3.44 34.68
CA ASP A 195 -15.55 4.58 35.34
C ASP A 195 -14.08 4.32 35.70
N LYS A 196 -13.63 3.06 35.65
CA LYS A 196 -12.25 2.67 35.98
C LYS A 196 -11.30 2.92 34.81
N SER A 197 -10.09 3.35 35.13
CA SER A 197 -9.04 3.56 34.15
C SER A 197 -8.44 2.21 33.72
N CYS A 198 -8.86 1.71 32.57
CA CYS A 198 -8.47 0.39 32.07
C CYS A 198 -7.56 0.44 30.83
N ILE A 199 -6.97 -0.71 30.53
CA ILE A 199 -6.23 -1.07 29.33
C ILE A 199 -7.08 -2.12 28.60
N TYR A 200 -7.48 -1.83 27.37
CA TYR A 200 -8.44 -2.63 26.61
C TYR A 200 -7.78 -3.34 25.44
N PRO A 201 -8.26 -4.53 25.04
CA PRO A 201 -7.83 -5.15 23.80
C PRO A 201 -7.99 -4.22 22.60
N LEU A 202 -7.05 -4.27 21.65
CA LEU A 202 -7.08 -3.41 20.47
C LEU A 202 -8.36 -3.58 19.65
N ASN A 203 -8.86 -4.81 19.53
CA ASN A 203 -10.08 -5.14 18.77
C ASN A 203 -11.39 -4.73 19.48
N PHE A 204 -11.33 -4.27 20.73
CA PHE A 204 -12.53 -4.01 21.53
C PHE A 204 -13.27 -2.75 21.06
N TYR A 205 -12.61 -1.60 20.99
CA TYR A 205 -13.25 -0.36 20.49
C TYR A 205 -12.35 0.52 19.62
N PHE A 206 -11.12 0.13 19.31
CA PHE A 206 -10.22 1.00 18.54
C PHE A 206 -10.79 1.34 17.17
N GLN A 207 -11.38 0.36 16.47
CA GLN A 207 -12.07 0.59 15.21
C GLN A 207 -13.22 1.58 15.37
N GLN A 208 -14.00 1.50 16.45
CA GLN A 208 -15.11 2.44 16.71
C GLN A 208 -14.61 3.87 16.97
N LEU A 209 -13.49 4.03 17.68
CA LEU A 209 -12.85 5.35 17.86
C LEU A 209 -12.38 5.93 16.53
N MET A 210 -11.72 5.12 15.70
CA MET A 210 -11.25 5.58 14.40
C MET A 210 -12.40 5.87 13.44
N LYS A 211 -13.44 5.03 13.43
CA LYS A 211 -14.66 5.21 12.61
C LYS A 211 -15.31 6.57 12.87
N ASN A 212 -15.39 6.97 14.13
CA ASN A 212 -15.97 8.25 14.56
C ASN A 212 -14.93 9.38 14.66
N SER A 213 -13.68 9.14 14.27
CA SER A 213 -12.69 10.20 14.26
C SER A 213 -12.95 11.19 13.13
N ILE A 214 -12.61 12.46 13.33
CA ILE A 214 -12.60 13.51 12.30
C ILE A 214 -11.19 13.87 11.86
N CYS A 215 -10.18 13.10 12.27
CA CYS A 215 -8.79 13.37 11.94
C CYS A 215 -7.99 12.11 11.62
N PHE A 216 -7.04 12.27 10.71
CA PHE A 216 -5.99 11.31 10.44
C PHE A 216 -4.81 11.59 11.38
N PRO A 217 -4.33 10.62 12.17
CA PRO A 217 -3.18 10.79 13.06
C PRO A 217 -1.85 10.88 12.31
N ASP A 218 -1.83 10.73 10.99
CA ASP A 218 -0.63 10.70 10.16
C ASP A 218 -0.86 11.23 8.74
N LYS A 219 0.16 11.06 7.88
CA LYS A 219 0.17 11.51 6.49
C LYS A 219 -0.56 10.57 5.52
N SER A 220 -1.17 9.48 5.99
CA SER A 220 -1.84 8.48 5.15
C SER A 220 -2.78 9.04 4.09
N PRO A 221 -3.70 9.99 4.38
CA PRO A 221 -4.61 10.52 3.36
C PRO A 221 -3.87 11.22 2.21
N PHE A 222 -2.78 11.93 2.49
CA PHE A 222 -1.99 12.62 1.46
C PHE A 222 -1.22 11.63 0.60
N VAL A 223 -0.65 10.59 1.22
CA VAL A 223 0.05 9.52 0.49
C VAL A 223 -0.94 8.73 -0.38
N LEU A 224 -2.15 8.46 0.13
CA LEU A 224 -3.20 7.80 -0.63
C LEU A 224 -3.59 8.64 -1.85
N LYS A 225 -3.79 9.95 -1.65
CA LYS A 225 -4.05 10.92 -2.73
C LYS A 225 -2.96 10.92 -3.79
N GLU A 226 -1.71 11.07 -3.39
CA GLU A 226 -0.56 11.10 -4.29
C GLU A 226 -0.45 9.80 -5.12
N VAL A 227 -0.62 8.65 -4.49
CA VAL A 227 -0.55 7.35 -5.17
C VAL A 227 -1.75 7.11 -6.09
N SER A 228 -2.96 7.51 -5.68
CA SER A 228 -4.16 7.33 -6.50
C SER A 228 -4.12 8.12 -7.80
N TYR A 229 -3.53 9.32 -7.79
CA TYR A 229 -3.33 10.16 -8.99
C TYR A 229 -2.18 9.74 -9.90
N GLY A 230 -1.46 8.66 -9.59
CA GLY A 230 -0.38 8.18 -10.47
C GLY A 230 0.98 8.86 -10.25
N ASN A 231 1.15 9.63 -9.17
CA ASN A 231 2.43 10.26 -8.85
C ASN A 231 3.39 9.26 -8.17
N PHE A 232 3.76 8.21 -8.92
CA PHE A 232 4.67 7.15 -8.45
C PHE A 232 5.46 6.50 -9.57
N THR A 233 6.59 5.90 -9.19
CA THR A 233 7.42 5.09 -10.09
C THR A 233 6.87 3.67 -10.18
N TYR A 234 6.56 3.22 -11.40
CA TYR A 234 6.18 1.83 -11.66
C TYR A 234 7.37 0.88 -11.45
N PRO A 235 7.13 -0.35 -10.98
CA PRO A 235 8.19 -1.34 -10.76
C PRO A 235 8.72 -1.88 -12.10
N ILE A 236 10.04 -2.02 -12.20
CA ILE A 236 10.71 -2.53 -13.42
C ILE A 236 10.27 -3.94 -13.80
N TRP A 237 9.95 -4.77 -12.81
CA TRP A 237 9.54 -6.16 -13.02
C TRP A 237 8.25 -6.29 -13.85
N ASN A 238 7.32 -5.33 -13.75
CA ASN A 238 6.11 -5.33 -14.59
C ASN A 238 6.45 -5.21 -16.07
N PHE A 239 7.51 -4.47 -16.42
CA PHE A 239 7.90 -4.23 -17.81
C PHE A 239 8.87 -5.27 -18.34
N ILE A 240 9.69 -5.89 -17.47
CA ILE A 240 10.43 -7.10 -17.81
C ILE A 240 9.44 -8.24 -18.12
N TYR A 241 8.39 -8.39 -17.32
CA TYR A 241 7.28 -9.31 -17.59
C TYR A 241 6.56 -8.97 -18.91
N PHE A 242 6.19 -7.71 -19.11
CA PHE A 242 5.55 -7.28 -20.36
C PHE A 242 6.40 -7.59 -21.60
N SER A 243 7.70 -7.32 -21.52
CA SER A 243 8.66 -7.68 -22.58
C SER A 243 8.72 -9.20 -22.78
N ALA A 244 8.83 -9.98 -21.70
CA ALA A 244 8.83 -11.44 -21.77
C ALA A 244 7.58 -12.00 -22.46
N VAL A 245 6.39 -11.51 -22.11
CA VAL A 245 5.10 -11.92 -22.71
C VAL A 245 4.97 -11.46 -24.16
N THR A 246 5.60 -10.33 -24.52
CA THR A 246 5.63 -9.80 -25.89
C THR A 246 6.57 -10.61 -26.79
N ILE A 247 7.83 -10.78 -26.39
CA ILE A 247 8.85 -11.50 -27.17
C ILE A 247 8.52 -13.00 -27.32
N THR A 248 7.76 -13.58 -26.37
CA THR A 248 7.23 -14.96 -26.46
C THR A 248 5.91 -15.05 -27.23
N THR A 249 5.36 -13.92 -27.69
CA THR A 249 4.08 -13.83 -28.41
C THR A 249 2.85 -14.31 -27.63
N LEU A 250 2.96 -14.42 -26.30
CA LEU A 250 1.86 -14.82 -25.42
C LEU A 250 0.75 -13.77 -25.34
N GLY A 251 1.13 -12.50 -25.14
CA GLY A 251 0.20 -11.37 -25.17
C GLY A 251 -1.01 -11.43 -24.23
N TYR A 252 -0.83 -11.75 -22.93
CA TYR A 252 -1.94 -11.89 -21.97
C TYR A 252 -2.89 -10.69 -21.86
N GLY A 253 -2.40 -9.48 -22.18
CA GLY A 253 -3.21 -8.26 -22.20
C GLY A 253 -3.27 -7.51 -20.86
N ASP A 254 -2.52 -7.94 -19.85
CA ASP A 254 -2.51 -7.27 -18.54
C ASP A 254 -1.87 -5.86 -18.57
N ILE A 255 -0.99 -5.64 -19.56
CA ILE A 255 -0.38 -4.36 -19.91
C ILE A 255 -0.51 -4.20 -21.43
N LEU A 256 -1.09 -3.10 -21.92
CA LEU A 256 -1.24 -2.82 -23.36
C LEU A 256 -0.59 -1.50 -23.76
N PRO A 257 -0.05 -1.38 -24.99
CA PRO A 257 0.50 -0.13 -25.48
C PRO A 257 -0.59 0.87 -25.89
N ASN A 258 -0.59 2.06 -25.27
CA ASN A 258 -1.57 3.12 -25.50
C ASN A 258 -1.08 4.23 -26.44
N SER A 259 0.24 4.33 -26.69
CA SER A 259 0.81 5.33 -27.59
C SER A 259 1.41 4.70 -28.86
N THR A 260 1.45 5.47 -29.94
CA THR A 260 2.03 5.04 -31.23
C THR A 260 3.49 4.61 -31.07
N VAL A 261 4.27 5.33 -30.27
CA VAL A 261 5.69 5.03 -30.04
C VAL A 261 5.86 3.65 -29.40
N VAL A 262 5.11 3.34 -28.34
CA VAL A 262 5.20 2.05 -27.67
C VAL A 262 4.68 0.93 -28.57
N ARG A 263 3.62 1.17 -29.36
CA ARG A 263 3.13 0.19 -30.35
C ARG A 263 4.19 -0.19 -31.39
N ILE A 264 4.94 0.80 -31.90
CA ILE A 264 6.04 0.54 -32.84
C ILE A 264 7.14 -0.30 -32.17
N MET A 265 7.50 0.00 -30.92
CA MET A 265 8.49 -0.78 -30.18
C MET A 265 8.05 -2.24 -29.98
N VAL A 266 6.79 -2.47 -29.61
CA VAL A 266 6.21 -3.81 -29.46
C VAL A 266 6.27 -4.58 -30.78
N ILE A 267 5.99 -3.94 -31.92
CA ILE A 267 6.11 -4.55 -33.25
C ILE A 267 7.55 -4.98 -33.52
N ILE A 268 8.52 -4.09 -33.26
CA ILE A 268 9.95 -4.37 -33.46
C ILE A 268 10.40 -5.54 -32.57
N GLU A 269 10.06 -5.51 -31.28
CA GLU A 269 10.40 -6.56 -30.32
C GLU A 269 9.84 -7.91 -30.75
N THR A 270 8.57 -7.95 -31.17
CA THR A 270 7.89 -9.18 -31.60
C THR A 270 8.58 -9.77 -32.84
N ILE A 271 8.92 -8.95 -33.83
CA ILE A 271 9.64 -9.40 -35.04
C ILE A 271 11.00 -9.98 -34.65
N ILE A 272 11.77 -9.30 -33.80
CA ILE A 272 13.07 -9.78 -33.33
C ILE A 272 12.91 -11.11 -32.57
N GLY A 273 11.91 -11.21 -31.69
CA GLY A 273 11.63 -12.40 -30.90
C GLY A 273 11.34 -13.63 -31.76
N VAL A 274 10.50 -13.46 -32.79
CA VAL A 274 10.15 -14.54 -33.73
C VAL A 274 11.38 -14.98 -34.52
N VAL A 275 12.18 -14.04 -35.03
CA VAL A 275 13.41 -14.36 -35.78
C VAL A 275 14.41 -15.11 -34.90
N VAL A 276 14.70 -14.60 -33.70
CA VAL A 276 15.66 -15.22 -32.77
C VAL A 276 15.21 -16.62 -32.37
N SER A 277 13.91 -16.79 -32.07
CA SER A 277 13.33 -18.10 -31.73
C SER A 277 13.42 -19.07 -32.91
N GLY A 278 13.10 -18.63 -34.13
CA GLY A 278 13.20 -19.45 -35.34
C GLY A 278 14.62 -19.92 -35.63
N VAL A 279 15.61 -19.03 -35.48
CA VAL A 279 17.04 -19.39 -35.63
C VAL A 279 17.46 -20.38 -34.54
N PHE A 280 17.01 -20.18 -33.29
CA PHE A 280 17.31 -21.08 -32.18
C PHE A 280 16.79 -22.50 -32.45
N VAL A 281 15.55 -22.64 -32.90
CA VAL A 281 14.95 -23.92 -33.30
C VAL A 281 15.74 -24.55 -34.45
N SER A 282 16.02 -23.78 -35.52
CA SER A 282 16.77 -24.27 -36.68
C SER A 282 18.10 -24.90 -36.27
N LEU A 283 18.88 -24.24 -35.41
CA LEU A 283 20.17 -24.73 -34.95
C LEU A 283 20.09 -26.00 -34.11
N ILE A 284 19.02 -26.18 -33.34
CA ILE A 284 18.81 -27.42 -32.58
C ILE A 284 18.58 -28.60 -33.54
N PHE A 285 17.76 -28.42 -34.57
CA PHE A 285 17.36 -29.50 -35.46
C PHE A 285 18.34 -29.80 -36.60
N PHE A 286 19.23 -28.86 -36.99
CA PHE A 286 20.16 -29.01 -38.11
C PHE A 286 21.29 -30.06 -37.93
N ASP A 287 21.30 -30.86 -36.85
CA ASP A 287 22.29 -31.94 -36.63
C ASP A 287 21.70 -33.35 -36.71
N LYS A 288 20.51 -33.52 -37.31
CA LYS A 288 19.88 -34.85 -37.44
C LYS A 288 20.31 -35.67 -38.67
N ASP A 289 21.26 -35.19 -39.47
CA ASP A 289 21.81 -35.90 -40.64
C ASP A 289 23.30 -36.23 -40.50
#